data_AF-A0A7J7DK86-F1
#
_entry.id   AF-A0A7J7DK86-F1
#
_cell.length_a   1.000
_cell.length_b   1.000
_cell.length_c   1.000
_cell.angle_alpha   90.00
_cell.angle_beta   90.00
_cell.angle_gamma   90.00
#
_symmetry.space_group_name_H-M   'P 1'
#
loop_
_entity.id
_entity.type
_entity.pdbx_description
1 polymer ?
#
loop_
_entity_poly.entity_id
_entity_poly.type
_entity_poly.pdbx_seq_one_letter_code
_entity_poly.pdbx_strand_id
1 'polypeptide(L)'
;MMSKFMSLDEGMMVIEEAIKKARRIIQGQPETEFTVEEYLKFYECVYFMCAYRRTDEEPMKIYDRFKGSLEESIVSFVLPSLTQKNDASLLTELVVMWSNYKKMSTWLRELFEYLDEFFIPSYSKNLASLEETCINCFQQLVLEKLFCELCAAAISLINHERVGLHIDQNVLKNALLVFVEFDGYGRSNFCEKFEKAMLEECATYYSRLAQEWLLYDSCADYFQKVQWCINQERIRASCYFPSGAGEKLLKVVIDQLVEKRIANLIEKQQSENCGFATDYQEMLSKCAGMRLEEGTPASTPGEWLSSLMASSARIG
;
A
#
# COMPACT_ATOMS: atom_id res chain seq x y z
N MET A 1 -9.02 -46.01 -1.17
CA MET A 1 -8.16 -46.11 0.02
C MET A 1 -6.72 -46.15 -0.48
N MET A 2 -5.92 -45.11 -0.20
CA MET A 2 -4.53 -45.03 -0.65
C MET A 2 -3.65 -46.05 0.08
N SER A 3 -2.68 -46.63 -0.62
CA SER A 3 -1.81 -47.69 -0.07
C SER A 3 -0.70 -47.09 0.79
N LYS A 4 -0.38 -47.76 1.91
CA LYS A 4 0.76 -47.44 2.80
C LYS A 4 2.13 -47.53 2.10
N PHE A 5 2.19 -48.09 0.90
CA PHE A 5 3.41 -48.29 0.10
C PHE A 5 3.45 -47.44 -1.17
N MET A 6 2.90 -46.23 -1.14
CA MET A 6 2.96 -45.29 -2.25
C MET A 6 4.42 -44.91 -2.58
N SER A 7 4.79 -44.95 -3.85
CA SER A 7 6.08 -44.40 -4.30
C SER A 7 6.04 -42.87 -4.36
N LEU A 8 7.22 -42.24 -4.28
CA LEU A 8 7.34 -40.78 -4.42
C LEU A 8 6.74 -40.29 -5.74
N ASP A 9 6.97 -41.01 -6.85
CA ASP A 9 6.46 -40.63 -8.16
C ASP A 9 4.93 -40.69 -8.22
N GLU A 10 4.31 -41.75 -7.66
CA GLU A 10 2.86 -41.88 -7.58
C GLU A 10 2.22 -40.77 -6.75
N GLY A 11 2.78 -40.48 -5.58
CA GLY A 11 2.23 -39.42 -4.73
C GLY A 11 2.48 -38.02 -5.28
N MET A 12 3.61 -37.79 -5.97
CA MET A 12 3.84 -36.54 -6.69
C MET A 12 2.82 -36.32 -7.80
N MET A 13 2.41 -37.36 -8.54
CA MET A 13 1.32 -37.23 -9.52
C MET A 13 -0.01 -36.78 -8.87
N VAL A 14 -0.33 -37.30 -7.69
CA VAL A 14 -1.54 -36.91 -6.94
C VAL A 14 -1.44 -35.46 -6.46
N ILE A 15 -0.26 -35.04 -5.99
CA ILE A 15 0.01 -33.65 -5.62
C ILE A 15 -0.12 -32.71 -6.83
N GLU A 16 0.39 -33.10 -8.01
CA GLU A 16 0.24 -32.30 -9.23
C GLU A 16 -1.24 -32.13 -9.62
N GLU A 17 -2.06 -33.15 -9.42
CA GLU A 17 -3.50 -33.07 -9.66
C GLU A 17 -4.15 -32.00 -8.76
N ALA A 18 -3.79 -31.99 -7.48
CA ALA A 18 -4.25 -31.00 -6.51
C ALA A 18 -3.78 -29.58 -6.87
N ILE A 19 -2.48 -29.41 -7.16
CA ILE A 19 -1.89 -28.13 -7.57
C ILE A 19 -2.57 -27.61 -8.84
N LYS A 20 -2.80 -28.48 -9.83
CA LYS A 20 -3.47 -28.11 -11.08
C LYS A 20 -4.91 -27.66 -10.84
N LYS A 21 -5.61 -28.26 -9.87
CA LYS A 21 -6.94 -27.78 -9.47
C LYS A 21 -6.86 -26.43 -8.75
N ALA A 22 -5.95 -26.29 -7.78
CA ALA A 22 -5.73 -25.03 -7.06
C ALA A 22 -5.39 -23.88 -8.02
N ARG A 23 -4.59 -24.13 -9.06
CA ARG A 23 -4.27 -23.16 -10.12
C ARG A 23 -5.47 -22.64 -10.90
N ARG A 24 -6.62 -23.32 -10.90
CA ARG A 24 -7.83 -22.77 -11.53
C ARG A 24 -8.45 -21.64 -10.69
N ILE A 25 -8.21 -21.63 -9.37
CA ILE A 25 -8.62 -20.57 -8.45
C ILE A 25 -7.94 -19.26 -8.82
N ILE A 26 -6.62 -19.28 -9.06
CA ILE A 26 -5.88 -18.05 -9.36
C ILE A 26 -6.33 -17.40 -10.68
N GLN A 27 -6.76 -18.23 -11.64
CA GLN A 27 -7.32 -17.80 -12.92
C GLN A 27 -8.76 -17.27 -12.83
N GLY A 28 -9.40 -17.33 -11.65
CA GLY A 28 -10.77 -16.87 -11.45
C GLY A 28 -11.84 -17.75 -12.10
N GLN A 29 -11.57 -19.04 -12.31
CA GLN A 29 -12.56 -19.97 -12.87
C GLN A 29 -13.70 -20.25 -11.85
N PRO A 30 -14.94 -20.51 -12.31
CA PRO A 30 -16.02 -20.96 -11.44
C PRO A 30 -15.77 -22.39 -10.91
N GLU A 31 -16.40 -22.74 -9.79
CA GLU A 31 -16.40 -24.11 -9.20
C GLU A 31 -15.00 -24.65 -8.85
N THR A 32 -14.23 -23.89 -8.07
CA THR A 32 -12.85 -24.24 -7.74
C THR A 32 -12.63 -24.76 -6.33
N GLU A 33 -13.70 -24.99 -5.56
CA GLU A 33 -13.61 -25.59 -4.23
C GLU A 33 -13.27 -27.08 -4.34
N PHE A 34 -12.49 -27.58 -3.39
CA PHE A 34 -12.22 -29.01 -3.26
C PHE A 34 -13.41 -29.67 -2.58
N THR A 35 -13.87 -30.80 -3.11
CA THR A 35 -14.85 -31.62 -2.40
C THR A 35 -14.19 -32.28 -1.19
N VAL A 36 -14.99 -32.77 -0.25
CA VAL A 36 -14.46 -33.48 0.92
C VAL A 36 -13.64 -34.71 0.49
N GLU A 37 -14.08 -35.42 -0.55
CA GLU A 37 -13.36 -36.59 -1.07
C GLU A 37 -12.02 -36.22 -1.70
N GLU A 38 -11.96 -35.12 -2.44
CA GLU A 38 -10.72 -34.62 -3.02
C GLU A 38 -9.77 -34.10 -1.94
N TYR A 39 -10.29 -33.31 -1.00
CA TYR A 39 -9.51 -32.84 0.15
C TYR A 39 -8.88 -34.01 0.90
N LEU A 40 -9.67 -35.01 1.29
CA LEU A 40 -9.17 -36.19 1.99
C LEU A 40 -8.13 -36.96 1.15
N LYS A 41 -8.39 -37.15 -0.15
CA LYS A 41 -7.43 -37.81 -1.06
C LYS A 41 -6.08 -37.09 -1.07
N PHE A 42 -6.09 -35.77 -1.21
CA PHE A 42 -4.86 -34.99 -1.33
C PHE A 42 -4.13 -34.83 0.01
N TYR A 43 -4.87 -34.57 1.09
CA TYR A 43 -4.33 -34.51 2.45
C TYR A 43 -3.72 -35.86 2.87
N GLU A 44 -4.43 -36.98 2.67
CA GLU A 44 -3.92 -38.33 2.93
C GLU A 44 -2.65 -38.60 2.13
N CYS A 45 -2.58 -38.15 0.87
CA CYS A 45 -1.37 -38.27 0.06
C CYS A 45 -0.16 -37.63 0.74
N VAL A 46 -0.27 -36.35 1.11
CA VAL A 46 0.82 -35.60 1.76
C VAL A 46 1.18 -36.25 3.09
N TYR A 47 0.19 -36.61 3.89
CA TYR A 47 0.38 -37.35 5.13
C TYR A 47 1.17 -38.64 4.90
N PHE A 48 0.75 -39.51 3.98
CA PHE A 48 1.40 -40.78 3.72
C PHE A 48 2.85 -40.60 3.24
N MET A 49 3.09 -39.64 2.35
CA MET A 49 4.44 -39.37 1.85
C MET A 49 5.36 -38.78 2.92
N CYS A 50 4.84 -38.04 3.91
CA CYS A 50 5.66 -37.50 4.99
C CYS A 50 5.88 -38.50 6.14
N ALA A 51 4.83 -39.22 6.53
CA ALA A 51 4.82 -40.13 7.67
C ALA A 51 5.50 -41.46 7.37
N TYR A 52 5.37 -41.97 6.14
CA TYR A 52 5.97 -43.25 5.69
C TYR A 52 7.12 -43.05 4.70
N ARG A 53 7.78 -41.89 4.80
CA ARG A 53 8.94 -41.52 3.99
C ARG A 53 10.02 -42.60 4.02
N ARG A 54 10.68 -42.83 2.89
CA ARG A 54 11.82 -43.75 2.78
C ARG A 54 13.14 -43.07 3.14
N THR A 55 13.22 -41.77 2.88
CA THR A 55 14.38 -40.93 3.21
C THR A 55 13.92 -39.65 3.89
N ASP A 56 14.77 -39.06 4.72
CA ASP A 56 14.48 -37.78 5.37
C ASP A 56 14.44 -36.59 4.38
N GLU A 57 14.85 -36.81 3.12
CA GLU A 57 14.79 -35.80 2.05
C GLU A 57 13.41 -35.73 1.36
N GLU A 58 12.58 -36.77 1.44
CA GLU A 58 11.29 -36.80 0.73
C GLU A 58 10.33 -35.67 1.15
N PRO A 59 10.13 -35.38 2.45
CA PRO A 59 9.27 -34.27 2.85
C PRO A 59 9.82 -32.90 2.42
N MET A 60 11.14 -32.75 2.34
CA MET A 60 11.76 -31.54 1.80
C MET A 60 11.38 -31.35 0.33
N LYS A 61 11.39 -32.41 -0.48
CA LYS A 61 10.93 -32.35 -1.88
C LYS A 61 9.46 -31.95 -1.99
N ILE A 62 8.61 -32.37 -1.05
CA ILE A 62 7.20 -31.99 -1.00
C ILE A 62 7.06 -30.50 -0.66
N TYR A 63 7.81 -30.01 0.32
CA TYR A 63 7.87 -28.60 0.68
C TYR A 63 8.38 -27.73 -0.48
N ASP A 64 9.48 -28.12 -1.12
CA ASP A 64 10.02 -27.44 -2.29
C ASP A 64 9.02 -27.43 -3.43
N ARG A 65 8.26 -28.52 -3.61
CA ARG A 65 7.21 -28.58 -4.63
C ARG A 65 6.05 -27.64 -4.32
N PHE A 66 5.60 -27.60 -3.06
CA PHE A 66 4.60 -26.62 -2.59
C PHE A 66 5.06 -25.20 -2.92
N LYS A 67 6.28 -24.83 -2.52
CA LYS A 67 6.85 -23.50 -2.78
C LYS A 67 6.93 -23.22 -4.28
N GLY A 68 7.51 -24.13 -5.06
CA GLY A 68 7.60 -24.00 -6.51
C GLY A 68 6.24 -23.85 -7.18
N SER A 69 5.19 -24.50 -6.63
CA SER A 69 3.83 -24.36 -7.16
C SER A 69 3.27 -22.95 -7.03
N LEU A 70 3.59 -22.24 -5.93
CA LEU A 70 3.22 -20.85 -5.68
C LEU A 70 3.97 -19.92 -6.64
N GLU A 71 5.29 -20.09 -6.73
CA GLU A 71 6.15 -19.28 -7.60
C GLU A 71 5.76 -19.41 -9.08
N GLU A 72 5.56 -20.65 -9.56
CA GLU A 72 5.08 -20.92 -10.92
C GLU A 72 3.71 -20.27 -11.19
N SER A 73 2.80 -20.28 -10.20
CA SER A 73 1.47 -19.68 -10.35
C SER A 73 1.55 -18.15 -10.43
N ILE A 74 2.43 -17.53 -9.65
CA ILE A 74 2.69 -16.08 -9.72
C ILE A 74 3.26 -15.72 -11.09
N VAL A 75 4.29 -16.43 -11.54
CA VAL A 75 4.97 -16.15 -12.81
C VAL A 75 4.05 -16.39 -14.01
N SER A 76 3.19 -17.40 -13.96
CA SER A 76 2.33 -17.77 -15.09
C SER A 76 1.04 -16.97 -15.19
N PHE A 77 0.50 -16.48 -14.06
CA PHE A 77 -0.83 -15.86 -14.03
C PHE A 77 -0.83 -14.44 -13.46
N VAL A 78 -0.17 -14.21 -12.32
CA VAL A 78 -0.22 -12.91 -11.64
C VAL A 78 0.60 -11.88 -12.40
N LEU A 79 1.88 -12.15 -12.66
CA LEU A 79 2.75 -11.19 -13.33
C LEU A 79 2.24 -10.80 -14.72
N PRO A 80 1.87 -11.75 -15.62
CA PRO A 80 1.37 -11.39 -16.95
C PRO A 80 0.08 -10.56 -16.90
N SER A 81 -0.78 -10.78 -15.90
CA SER A 81 -2.02 -10.00 -15.72
C SER A 81 -1.75 -8.56 -15.30
N LEU A 82 -0.60 -8.28 -14.69
CA LEU A 82 -0.18 -6.95 -14.22
C LEU A 82 0.67 -6.20 -15.25
N THR A 83 1.57 -6.87 -15.99
CA THR A 83 2.60 -6.22 -16.84
C THR A 83 2.05 -5.32 -17.97
N GLN A 84 0.80 -5.49 -18.39
CA GLN A 84 0.19 -4.71 -19.47
C GLN A 84 -0.81 -3.64 -18.99
N LYS A 85 -0.91 -3.41 -17.67
CA LYS A 85 -1.89 -2.51 -17.06
C LYS A 85 -1.21 -1.28 -16.46
N ASN A 86 -1.94 -0.17 -16.44
CA ASN A 86 -1.50 1.11 -15.89
C ASN A 86 -2.58 1.73 -14.99
N ASP A 87 -2.17 2.68 -14.13
CA ASP A 87 -3.06 3.49 -13.29
C ASP A 87 -4.11 2.64 -12.54
N ALA A 88 -5.40 3.03 -12.60
CA ALA A 88 -6.50 2.32 -11.95
C ALA A 88 -6.58 0.84 -12.35
N SER A 89 -6.37 0.51 -13.63
CA SER A 89 -6.47 -0.88 -14.09
C SER A 89 -5.40 -1.78 -13.47
N LEU A 90 -4.21 -1.25 -13.22
CA LEU A 90 -3.12 -1.97 -12.55
C LEU A 90 -3.47 -2.24 -11.09
N LEU A 91 -3.97 -1.22 -10.38
CA LEU A 91 -4.35 -1.34 -8.96
C LEU A 91 -5.55 -2.27 -8.76
N THR A 92 -6.57 -2.17 -9.63
CA THR A 92 -7.71 -3.08 -9.62
C THR A 92 -7.25 -4.52 -9.80
N GLU A 93 -6.38 -4.76 -10.79
CA GLU A 93 -5.89 -6.11 -11.04
C GLU A 93 -5.03 -6.65 -9.89
N LEU A 94 -4.20 -5.82 -9.27
CA LEU A 94 -3.42 -6.21 -8.08
C LEU A 94 -4.34 -6.76 -6.99
N VAL A 95 -5.43 -6.04 -6.69
CA VAL A 95 -6.39 -6.44 -5.65
C VAL A 95 -7.07 -7.77 -6.01
N VAL A 96 -7.48 -7.94 -7.27
CA VAL A 96 -8.10 -9.19 -7.74
C VAL A 96 -7.13 -10.36 -7.67
N MET A 97 -5.91 -10.18 -8.19
CA MET A 97 -4.88 -11.23 -8.20
C MET A 97 -4.43 -11.60 -6.78
N TRP A 98 -4.30 -10.62 -5.88
CA TRP A 98 -4.01 -10.90 -4.48
C TRP A 98 -5.13 -11.69 -3.80
N SER A 99 -6.41 -11.32 -4.04
CA SER A 99 -7.56 -12.07 -3.52
C SER A 99 -7.60 -13.51 -4.02
N ASN A 100 -7.39 -13.71 -5.32
CA ASN A 100 -7.38 -15.04 -5.94
C ASN A 100 -6.19 -15.88 -5.46
N TYR A 101 -5.01 -15.27 -5.35
CA TYR A 101 -3.82 -15.93 -4.80
C TYR A 101 -4.05 -16.35 -3.34
N LYS A 102 -4.65 -15.50 -2.50
CA LYS A 102 -4.99 -15.85 -1.12
C LYS A 102 -5.85 -17.11 -1.07
N LYS A 103 -6.95 -17.15 -1.82
CA LYS A 103 -7.83 -18.34 -1.89
C LYS A 103 -7.09 -19.60 -2.32
N MET A 104 -6.26 -19.51 -3.36
CA MET A 104 -5.43 -20.64 -3.81
C MET A 104 -4.47 -21.09 -2.71
N SER A 105 -3.80 -20.13 -2.08
CA SER A 105 -2.78 -20.38 -1.06
C SER A 105 -3.37 -21.00 0.21
N THR A 106 -4.60 -20.63 0.58
CA THR A 106 -5.35 -21.25 1.69
C THR A 106 -5.57 -22.73 1.42
N TRP A 107 -6.10 -23.08 0.25
CA TRP A 107 -6.31 -24.49 -0.12
C TRP A 107 -5.00 -25.27 -0.15
N LEU A 108 -3.94 -24.72 -0.75
CA LEU A 108 -2.64 -25.40 -0.76
C LEU A 108 -2.07 -25.57 0.66
N ARG A 109 -2.28 -24.60 1.56
CA ARG A 109 -1.86 -24.73 2.96
C ARG A 109 -2.58 -25.86 3.66
N GLU A 110 -3.90 -25.95 3.53
CA GLU A 110 -4.70 -26.99 4.17
C GLU A 110 -4.33 -28.38 3.65
N LEU A 111 -4.11 -28.52 2.33
CA LEU A 111 -3.68 -29.79 1.74
C LEU A 111 -2.29 -30.24 2.19
N PHE A 112 -1.42 -29.28 2.53
CA PHE A 112 -0.04 -29.54 2.93
C PHE A 112 0.20 -29.37 4.44
N GLU A 113 -0.85 -29.17 5.25
CA GLU A 113 -0.80 -28.77 6.66
C GLU A 113 0.11 -29.68 7.50
N TYR A 114 0.15 -30.98 7.17
CA TYR A 114 1.02 -31.95 7.85
C TYR A 114 2.51 -31.54 7.86
N LEU A 115 2.96 -30.79 6.85
CA LEU A 115 4.33 -30.27 6.82
C LEU A 115 4.58 -29.26 7.94
N ASP A 116 3.66 -28.31 8.15
CA ASP A 116 3.75 -27.30 9.21
C ASP A 116 3.69 -27.96 10.60
N GLU A 117 2.82 -28.97 10.77
CA GLU A 117 2.61 -29.63 12.06
C GLU A 117 3.79 -30.52 12.48
N PHE A 118 4.41 -31.25 11.55
CA PHE A 118 5.35 -32.32 11.90
C PHE A 118 6.72 -32.22 11.25
N PHE A 119 6.82 -31.73 10.00
CA PHE A 119 8.09 -31.72 9.27
C PHE A 119 8.93 -30.49 9.60
N ILE A 120 8.36 -29.29 9.46
CA ILE A 120 9.07 -28.02 9.64
C ILE A 120 9.67 -27.89 11.06
N PRO A 121 8.94 -28.21 12.15
CA PRO A 121 9.50 -28.17 13.49
C PRO A 121 10.66 -29.16 13.70
N SER A 122 10.63 -30.31 13.01
CA SER A 122 11.60 -31.40 13.17
C SER A 122 12.88 -31.20 12.36
N TYR A 123 12.81 -30.49 11.22
CA TYR A 123 13.93 -30.41 10.27
C TYR A 123 14.88 -29.23 10.54
N SER A 124 14.35 -28.01 10.71
CA SER A 124 15.18 -26.83 10.96
C SER A 124 14.36 -25.66 11.49
N LYS A 125 14.86 -24.99 12.53
CA LYS A 125 14.26 -23.74 13.06
C LYS A 125 14.23 -22.58 12.06
N ASN A 126 14.94 -22.69 10.94
CA ASN A 126 15.05 -21.63 9.94
C ASN A 126 14.15 -21.85 8.71
N LEU A 127 13.38 -22.95 8.66
CA LEU A 127 12.46 -23.18 7.55
C LEU A 127 11.17 -22.39 7.80
N ALA A 128 10.76 -21.59 6.82
CA ALA A 128 9.55 -20.78 6.93
C ALA A 128 8.31 -21.68 6.90
N SER A 129 7.30 -21.35 7.72
CA SER A 129 6.00 -22.02 7.68
C SER A 129 5.36 -21.91 6.30
N LEU A 130 4.35 -22.74 6.01
CA LEU A 130 3.61 -22.65 4.76
C LEU A 130 2.96 -21.27 4.60
N GLU A 131 2.45 -20.69 5.69
CA GLU A 131 1.92 -19.32 5.71
C GLU A 131 2.97 -18.27 5.37
N GLU A 132 4.11 -18.28 6.06
CA GLU A 132 5.20 -17.36 5.75
C GLU A 132 5.68 -17.52 4.31
N THR A 133 5.73 -18.76 3.81
CA THR A 133 6.14 -19.06 2.43
C THR A 133 5.16 -18.46 1.41
N CYS A 134 3.85 -18.62 1.62
CA CYS A 134 2.83 -18.01 0.76
C CYS A 134 2.96 -16.50 0.68
N ILE A 135 3.16 -15.82 1.82
CA ILE A 135 3.32 -14.37 1.91
C ILE A 135 4.61 -13.94 1.22
N ASN A 136 5.74 -14.58 1.57
CA ASN A 136 7.06 -14.23 1.04
C ASN A 136 7.11 -14.38 -0.49
N CYS A 137 6.51 -15.44 -1.06
CA CYS A 137 6.47 -15.64 -2.51
C CYS A 137 5.78 -14.47 -3.22
N PHE A 138 4.59 -14.05 -2.76
CA PHE A 138 3.89 -12.93 -3.39
C PHE A 138 4.61 -11.60 -3.17
N GLN A 139 5.13 -11.37 -1.97
CA GLN A 139 5.90 -10.18 -1.64
C GLN A 139 7.11 -10.01 -2.58
N GLN A 140 7.99 -11.03 -2.64
CA GLN A 140 9.26 -10.95 -3.36
C GLN A 140 9.09 -10.96 -4.88
N LEU A 141 8.11 -11.73 -5.38
CA LEU A 141 7.93 -11.90 -6.81
C LEU A 141 7.02 -10.84 -7.43
N VAL A 142 6.08 -10.26 -6.67
CA VAL A 142 5.11 -9.28 -7.17
C VAL A 142 5.37 -7.90 -6.58
N LEU A 143 5.17 -7.74 -5.27
CA LEU A 143 5.18 -6.41 -4.66
C LEU A 143 6.55 -5.74 -4.77
N GLU A 144 7.63 -6.41 -4.37
CA GLU A 144 8.98 -5.82 -4.41
C GLU A 144 9.42 -5.47 -5.83
N LYS A 145 8.98 -6.23 -6.83
CA LYS A 145 9.34 -5.99 -8.24
C LYS A 145 8.53 -4.87 -8.89
N LEU A 146 7.26 -4.74 -8.53
CA LEU A 146 6.32 -3.79 -9.15
C LEU A 146 6.01 -2.59 -8.26
N PHE A 147 6.70 -2.46 -7.12
CA PHE A 147 6.36 -1.46 -6.11
C PHE A 147 6.38 -0.04 -6.67
N CYS A 148 7.40 0.30 -7.47
CA CYS A 148 7.54 1.62 -8.06
C CYS A 148 6.36 1.95 -9.00
N GLU A 149 5.97 1.00 -9.85
CA GLU A 149 4.85 1.14 -10.78
C GLU A 149 3.51 1.25 -10.04
N LEU A 150 3.32 0.44 -9.00
CA LEU A 150 2.13 0.49 -8.16
C LEU A 150 2.03 1.82 -7.39
N CYS A 151 3.13 2.32 -6.85
CA CYS A 151 3.19 3.64 -6.23
C CYS A 151 2.87 4.75 -7.23
N ALA A 152 3.48 4.72 -8.42
CA ALA A 152 3.23 5.70 -9.47
C ALA A 152 1.75 5.72 -9.88
N ALA A 153 1.13 4.55 -10.06
CA ALA A 153 -0.29 4.41 -10.36
C ALA A 153 -1.18 4.97 -9.25
N ALA A 154 -0.88 4.69 -7.98
CA ALA A 154 -1.64 5.22 -6.86
C ALA A 154 -1.54 6.76 -6.76
N ILE A 155 -0.34 7.32 -6.91
CA ILE A 155 -0.12 8.77 -6.89
C ILE A 155 -0.80 9.43 -8.11
N SER A 156 -0.75 8.80 -9.28
CA SER A 156 -1.45 9.24 -10.50
C SER A 156 -2.95 9.40 -10.28
N LEU A 157 -3.61 8.44 -9.61
CA LEU A 157 -5.03 8.56 -9.26
C LEU A 157 -5.31 9.72 -8.30
N ILE A 158 -4.47 9.90 -7.28
CA ILE A 158 -4.61 11.03 -6.35
C ILE A 158 -4.48 12.36 -7.12
N ASN A 159 -3.56 12.44 -8.06
CA ASN A 159 -3.39 13.62 -8.91
C ASN A 159 -4.56 13.86 -9.86
N HIS A 160 -5.14 12.81 -10.44
CA HIS A 160 -6.38 12.92 -11.19
C HIS A 160 -7.51 13.51 -10.34
N GLU A 161 -7.66 13.04 -9.10
CA GLU A 161 -8.64 13.61 -8.17
C GLU A 161 -8.34 15.06 -7.77
N ARG A 162 -7.07 15.44 -7.67
CA ARG A 162 -6.65 16.84 -7.39
C ARG A 162 -7.05 17.82 -8.49
N VAL A 163 -7.02 17.39 -9.74
CA VAL A 163 -7.44 18.21 -10.89
C VAL A 163 -8.95 18.10 -11.19
N GLY A 164 -9.71 17.40 -10.34
CA GLY A 164 -11.17 17.31 -10.42
C GLY A 164 -11.69 16.16 -11.29
N LEU A 165 -10.84 15.21 -11.69
CA LEU A 165 -11.28 13.99 -12.36
C LEU A 165 -11.92 13.04 -11.35
N HIS A 166 -12.98 12.36 -11.78
CA HIS A 166 -13.61 11.33 -10.97
C HIS A 166 -12.74 10.07 -10.96
N ILE A 167 -12.42 9.57 -9.77
CA ILE A 167 -11.70 8.32 -9.56
C ILE A 167 -12.53 7.34 -8.75
N ASP A 168 -12.27 6.05 -8.95
CA ASP A 168 -12.78 5.04 -8.03
C ASP A 168 -11.90 4.99 -6.77
N GLN A 169 -12.36 5.70 -5.74
CA GLN A 169 -11.72 5.78 -4.43
C GLN A 169 -11.54 4.40 -3.77
N ASN A 170 -12.42 3.43 -4.06
CA ASN A 170 -12.31 2.08 -3.49
C ASN A 170 -11.14 1.31 -4.10
N VAL A 171 -10.84 1.50 -5.38
CA VAL A 171 -9.68 0.86 -6.02
C VAL A 171 -8.39 1.32 -5.34
N LEU A 172 -8.23 2.64 -5.15
CA LEU A 172 -7.07 3.19 -4.45
C LEU A 172 -6.98 2.67 -3.01
N LYS A 173 -8.07 2.74 -2.26
CA LYS A 173 -8.13 2.26 -0.88
C LYS A 173 -7.77 0.78 -0.76
N ASN A 174 -8.37 -0.08 -1.60
CA ASN A 174 -8.13 -1.51 -1.56
C ASN A 174 -6.70 -1.87 -1.95
N ALA A 175 -6.09 -1.15 -2.89
CA ALA A 175 -4.69 -1.34 -3.25
C ALA A 175 -3.75 -0.96 -2.10
N LEU A 176 -4.01 0.17 -1.42
CA LEU A 176 -3.23 0.57 -0.24
C LEU A 176 -3.41 -0.41 0.94
N LEU A 177 -4.59 -1.02 1.09
CA LEU A 177 -4.81 -2.08 2.08
C LEU A 177 -3.92 -3.30 1.84
N VAL A 178 -3.55 -3.61 0.59
CA VAL A 178 -2.57 -4.66 0.30
C VAL A 178 -1.22 -4.30 0.92
N PHE A 179 -0.75 -3.05 0.79
CA PHE A 179 0.52 -2.64 1.41
C PHE A 179 0.47 -2.72 2.93
N VAL A 180 -0.65 -2.29 3.54
CA VAL A 180 -0.87 -2.39 4.99
C VAL A 180 -0.88 -3.85 5.44
N GLU A 181 -1.53 -4.75 4.70
CA GLU A 181 -1.58 -6.19 5.00
C GLU A 181 -0.15 -6.78 5.00
N PHE A 182 0.68 -6.44 4.01
CA PHE A 182 2.06 -6.93 3.93
C PHE A 182 3.03 -6.34 4.96
N ASP A 183 2.84 -5.08 5.35
CA ASP A 183 3.59 -4.48 6.46
C ASP A 183 3.17 -5.13 7.80
N GLY A 184 1.90 -5.52 7.93
CA GLY A 184 1.36 -6.23 9.09
C GLY A 184 1.95 -7.62 9.32
N TYR A 185 2.42 -8.30 8.27
CA TYR A 185 3.12 -9.59 8.41
C TYR A 185 4.54 -9.46 9.00
N GLY A 186 5.06 -8.23 9.12
CA GLY A 186 6.34 -7.95 9.78
C GLY A 186 7.52 -8.44 8.96
N ARG A 187 8.04 -7.57 8.07
CA ARG A 187 9.29 -7.68 7.27
C ARG A 187 9.33 -6.62 6.13
N SER A 188 8.28 -5.82 5.99
CA SER A 188 8.09 -4.86 4.90
C SER A 188 7.90 -3.44 5.44
N ASN A 189 8.15 -2.44 4.60
CA ASN A 189 7.87 -1.03 4.89
C ASN A 189 7.27 -0.33 3.66
N PHE A 190 6.33 -1.00 2.99
CA PHE A 190 5.67 -0.50 1.80
C PHE A 190 4.91 0.80 2.09
N CYS A 191 4.20 0.88 3.22
CA CYS A 191 3.47 2.09 3.60
C CYS A 191 4.39 3.28 3.80
N GLU A 192 5.52 3.10 4.51
CA GLU A 192 6.51 4.17 4.73
C GLU A 192 7.14 4.64 3.42
N LYS A 193 7.53 3.70 2.54
CA LYS A 193 8.09 4.02 1.23
C LYS A 193 7.08 4.77 0.34
N PHE A 194 5.83 4.31 0.32
CA PHE A 194 4.76 4.97 -0.40
C PHE A 194 4.48 6.37 0.16
N GLU A 195 4.40 6.50 1.49
CA GLU A 195 4.20 7.78 2.17
C GLU A 195 5.29 8.77 1.78
N LYS A 196 6.56 8.36 1.81
CA LYS A 196 7.69 9.21 1.39
C LYS A 196 7.54 9.67 -0.07
N ALA A 197 7.26 8.74 -0.99
CA ALA A 197 7.09 9.07 -2.41
C ALA A 197 5.90 10.02 -2.64
N MET A 198 4.80 9.81 -1.93
CA MET A 198 3.62 10.66 -1.99
C MET A 198 3.90 12.07 -1.46
N LEU A 199 4.62 12.20 -0.34
CA LEU A 199 4.98 13.51 0.22
C LEU A 199 5.92 14.30 -0.72
N GLU A 200 6.87 13.63 -1.36
CA GLU A 200 7.77 14.22 -2.36
C GLU A 200 7.01 14.70 -3.60
N GLU A 201 6.07 13.89 -4.11
CA GLU A 201 5.24 14.29 -5.23
C GLU A 201 4.31 15.45 -4.84
N CYS A 202 3.66 15.36 -3.68
CA CYS A 202 2.78 16.41 -3.16
C CYS A 202 3.51 17.75 -3.04
N ALA A 203 4.75 17.73 -2.53
CA ALA A 203 5.59 18.91 -2.44
C ALA A 203 5.86 19.51 -3.84
N THR A 204 6.16 18.65 -4.82
CA THR A 204 6.42 19.07 -6.20
C THR A 204 5.18 19.67 -6.84
N TYR A 205 4.03 19.02 -6.69
CA TYR A 205 2.73 19.47 -7.20
C TYR A 205 2.35 20.86 -6.68
N TYR A 206 2.35 21.05 -5.35
CA TYR A 206 1.97 22.32 -4.74
C TYR A 206 3.01 23.42 -4.91
N SER A 207 4.30 23.08 -4.98
CA SER A 207 5.35 24.06 -5.31
C SER A 207 5.13 24.66 -6.70
N ARG A 208 4.76 23.84 -7.69
CA ARG A 208 4.44 24.29 -9.06
C ARG A 208 3.18 25.16 -9.09
N LEU A 209 2.10 24.73 -8.43
CA LEU A 209 0.87 25.53 -8.35
C LEU A 209 1.10 26.88 -7.66
N ALA A 210 1.87 26.90 -6.57
CA ALA A 210 2.20 28.15 -5.88
C ALA A 210 2.93 29.12 -6.81
N GLN A 211 3.89 28.65 -7.61
CA GLN A 211 4.61 29.50 -8.57
C GLN A 211 3.67 30.07 -9.63
N GLU A 212 2.75 29.26 -10.16
CA GLU A 212 1.77 29.69 -11.14
C GLU A 212 0.80 30.73 -10.55
N TRP A 213 0.21 30.45 -9.40
CA TRP A 213 -0.74 31.35 -8.75
C TRP A 213 -0.11 32.65 -8.28
N LEU A 214 1.13 32.63 -7.80
CA LEU A 214 1.86 33.85 -7.43
C LEU A 214 2.06 34.80 -8.62
N LEU A 215 2.14 34.29 -9.85
CA LEU A 215 2.29 35.12 -11.04
C LEU A 215 0.97 35.77 -11.46
N TYR A 216 -0.14 35.04 -11.39
CA TYR A 216 -1.39 35.45 -12.04
C TYR A 216 -2.51 35.90 -11.10
N ASP A 217 -2.56 35.38 -9.87
CA ASP A 217 -3.67 35.64 -8.95
C ASP A 217 -3.42 36.88 -8.09
N SER A 218 -4.47 37.48 -7.52
CA SER A 218 -4.31 38.43 -6.40
C SER A 218 -3.92 37.70 -5.10
N CYS A 219 -3.40 38.38 -4.09
CA CYS A 219 -3.17 37.76 -2.78
C CYS A 219 -4.46 37.17 -2.18
N ALA A 220 -5.61 37.85 -2.34
CA ALA A 220 -6.89 37.36 -1.85
C ALA A 220 -7.31 36.05 -2.53
N ASP A 221 -7.22 35.98 -3.86
CA ASP A 221 -7.55 34.77 -4.63
C ASP A 221 -6.58 33.63 -4.32
N TYR A 222 -5.29 33.94 -4.16
CA TYR A 222 -4.27 32.97 -3.76
C TYR A 222 -4.65 32.32 -2.42
N PHE A 223 -4.95 33.10 -1.39
CA PHE A 223 -5.30 32.57 -0.08
C PHE A 223 -6.60 31.75 -0.11
N GLN A 224 -7.59 32.13 -0.92
CA GLN A 224 -8.80 31.31 -1.11
C GLN A 224 -8.46 29.95 -1.71
N LYS A 225 -7.60 29.90 -2.75
CA LYS A 225 -7.13 28.65 -3.35
C LYS A 225 -6.32 27.79 -2.38
N VAL A 226 -5.46 28.40 -1.57
CA VAL A 226 -4.69 27.70 -0.53
C VAL A 226 -5.63 27.05 0.49
N GLN A 227 -6.62 27.78 1.00
CA GLN A 227 -7.59 27.24 1.95
C GLN A 227 -8.39 26.08 1.35
N TRP A 228 -8.83 26.23 0.11
CA TRP A 228 -9.50 25.16 -0.60
C TRP A 228 -8.62 23.92 -0.72
N CYS A 229 -7.34 24.07 -1.11
CA CYS A 229 -6.40 22.95 -1.24
C CYS A 229 -6.17 22.22 0.09
N ILE A 230 -5.96 22.95 1.18
CA ILE A 230 -5.75 22.36 2.52
C ILE A 230 -6.98 21.55 2.92
N ASN A 231 -8.19 22.08 2.70
CA ASN A 231 -9.41 21.37 3.05
C ASN A 231 -9.60 20.10 2.19
N GLN A 232 -9.34 20.19 0.89
CA GLN A 232 -9.44 19.03 -0.01
C GLN A 232 -8.43 17.94 0.36
N GLU A 233 -7.17 18.28 0.64
CA GLU A 233 -6.17 17.28 1.05
C GLU A 233 -6.48 16.67 2.41
N ARG A 234 -7.13 17.41 3.32
CA ARG A 234 -7.63 16.85 4.58
C ARG A 234 -8.68 15.77 4.34
N ILE A 235 -9.60 16.01 3.41
CA ILE A 235 -10.62 15.02 3.03
C ILE A 235 -9.97 13.81 2.35
N ARG A 236 -9.06 14.02 1.39
CA ARG A 236 -8.33 12.92 0.73
C ARG A 236 -7.51 12.09 1.73
N ALA A 237 -6.84 12.76 2.67
CA ALA A 237 -6.06 12.10 3.70
C ALA A 237 -6.91 11.14 4.55
N SER A 238 -8.12 11.55 4.93
CA SER A 238 -9.02 10.70 5.73
C SER A 238 -9.63 9.55 4.93
N CYS A 239 -9.69 9.65 3.60
CA CYS A 239 -10.21 8.58 2.74
C CYS A 239 -9.22 7.43 2.53
N TYR A 240 -7.92 7.73 2.39
CA TYR A 240 -6.93 6.75 1.89
C TYR A 240 -5.79 6.41 2.84
N PHE A 241 -5.42 7.31 3.76
CA PHE A 241 -4.21 7.15 4.55
C PHE A 241 -4.50 6.59 5.94
N PRO A 242 -3.63 5.71 6.48
CA PRO A 242 -3.67 5.32 7.88
C PRO A 242 -3.50 6.54 8.80
N SER A 243 -4.05 6.46 10.02
CA SER A 243 -3.98 7.51 11.03
C SER A 243 -2.55 8.04 11.21
N GLY A 244 -2.37 9.37 11.10
CA GLY A 244 -1.09 10.06 11.29
C GLY A 244 -0.36 10.48 10.00
N ALA A 245 -0.50 9.76 8.89
CA ALA A 245 0.11 10.16 7.61
C ALA A 245 -0.55 11.42 7.00
N GLY A 246 -1.85 11.61 7.28
CA GLY A 246 -2.59 12.80 6.85
C GLY A 246 -2.04 14.12 7.39
N GLU A 247 -1.54 14.14 8.63
CA GLU A 247 -0.97 15.36 9.22
C GLU A 247 0.32 15.78 8.54
N LYS A 248 1.16 14.81 8.17
CA LYS A 248 2.41 15.07 7.43
C LYS A 248 2.11 15.58 6.02
N LEU A 249 1.11 15.01 5.35
CA LEU A 249 0.65 15.49 4.05
C LEU A 249 0.21 16.96 4.14
N LEU A 250 -0.64 17.30 5.11
CA LEU A 250 -1.09 18.67 5.33
C LEU A 250 0.07 19.62 5.65
N LYS A 251 1.05 19.18 6.44
CA LYS A 251 2.24 19.97 6.73
C LYS A 251 3.02 20.29 5.45
N VAL A 252 3.17 19.33 4.54
CA VAL A 252 3.83 19.56 3.24
C VAL A 252 3.07 20.57 2.40
N VAL A 253 1.74 20.48 2.33
CA VAL A 253 0.91 21.44 1.58
C VAL A 253 1.08 22.86 2.14
N ILE A 254 1.02 23.01 3.46
CA ILE A 254 1.19 24.31 4.13
C ILE A 254 2.60 24.86 3.91
N ASP A 255 3.63 24.02 4.02
CA ASP A 255 5.02 24.42 3.77
C ASP A 255 5.21 24.95 2.33
N GLN A 256 4.69 24.24 1.32
CA GLN A 256 4.87 24.64 -0.08
C GLN A 256 4.03 25.86 -0.49
N LEU A 257 2.78 25.94 -0.01
CA LEU A 257 1.86 27.01 -0.41
C LEU A 257 2.03 28.29 0.44
N VAL A 258 2.51 28.17 1.68
CA VAL A 258 2.60 29.30 2.61
C VAL A 258 4.04 29.52 3.03
N GLU A 259 4.64 28.62 3.83
CA GLU A 259 5.88 28.89 4.56
C GLU A 259 7.05 29.28 3.62
N LYS A 260 7.24 28.52 2.54
CA LYS A 260 8.26 28.81 1.51
C LYS A 260 7.94 30.00 0.60
N ARG A 261 6.75 30.58 0.71
CA ARG A 261 6.24 31.66 -0.15
C ARG A 261 5.98 32.95 0.60
N ILE A 262 6.18 32.97 1.92
CA ILE A 262 5.91 34.15 2.78
C ILE A 262 6.54 35.42 2.23
N ALA A 263 7.82 35.39 1.84
CA ALA A 263 8.52 36.57 1.32
C ALA A 263 7.85 37.12 0.04
N ASN A 264 7.53 36.24 -0.92
CA ASN A 264 6.87 36.61 -2.17
C ASN A 264 5.46 37.16 -1.91
N LEU A 265 4.72 36.57 -0.96
CA LEU A 265 3.39 37.02 -0.58
C LEU A 265 3.42 38.40 0.08
N ILE A 266 4.42 38.69 0.90
CA ILE A 266 4.59 40.02 1.52
C ILE A 266 4.88 41.07 0.44
N GLU A 267 5.82 40.80 -0.46
CA GLU A 267 6.17 41.71 -1.55
C GLU A 267 4.96 41.98 -2.46
N LYS A 268 4.25 40.92 -2.85
CA LYS A 268 3.05 41.02 -3.66
C LYS A 268 1.95 41.80 -2.95
N GLN A 269 1.69 41.53 -1.67
CA GLN A 269 0.72 42.28 -0.88
C GLN A 269 1.10 43.75 -0.78
N GLN A 270 2.38 44.11 -0.63
CA GLN A 270 2.82 45.50 -0.60
C GLN A 270 2.63 46.19 -1.95
N SER A 271 2.85 45.46 -3.06
CA SER A 271 2.55 45.96 -4.41
C SER A 271 1.05 46.15 -4.65
N GLU A 272 0.21 45.28 -4.10
CA GLU A 272 -1.26 45.34 -4.20
C GLU A 272 -1.87 46.39 -3.24
N ASN A 273 -1.37 46.46 -2.00
CA ASN A 273 -1.76 47.40 -0.95
C ASN A 273 -0.94 48.70 -0.97
N CYS A 274 -0.53 49.18 -2.14
CA CYS A 274 -0.07 50.55 -2.30
C CYS A 274 -1.24 51.58 -2.09
N GLY A 275 -2.16 51.28 -1.16
CA GLY A 275 -3.37 52.04 -0.81
C GLY A 275 -3.99 51.76 0.57
N PHE A 276 -3.94 50.55 1.16
CA PHE A 276 -4.59 50.28 2.48
C PHE A 276 -3.89 49.19 3.30
N ALA A 277 -3.47 49.52 4.52
CA ALA A 277 -2.71 48.64 5.41
C ALA A 277 -3.51 48.28 6.67
N THR A 278 -4.27 47.17 6.67
CA THR A 278 -4.84 46.62 7.93
C THR A 278 -5.22 45.12 7.94
N ASP A 279 -5.22 44.37 6.83
CA ASP A 279 -5.90 43.05 6.79
C ASP A 279 -5.02 41.80 7.10
N TYR A 280 -3.70 41.95 7.17
CA TYR A 280 -2.76 40.81 7.20
C TYR A 280 -2.80 39.98 8.50
N GLN A 281 -2.95 40.64 9.66
CA GLN A 281 -2.98 39.96 10.96
C GLN A 281 -4.26 39.14 11.17
N GLU A 282 -5.39 39.57 10.59
CA GLU A 282 -6.67 38.86 10.71
C GLU A 282 -6.70 37.58 9.86
N MET A 283 -6.11 37.62 8.66
CA MET A 283 -6.04 36.46 7.76
C MET A 283 -5.15 35.33 8.31
N LEU A 284 -4.01 35.67 8.91
CA LEU A 284 -3.14 34.69 9.56
C LEU A 284 -3.78 34.07 10.81
N SER A 285 -4.55 34.86 11.57
CA SER A 285 -5.31 34.38 12.74
C SER A 285 -6.39 33.36 12.34
N LYS A 286 -7.09 33.58 11.22
CA LYS A 286 -8.07 32.62 10.67
C LYS A 286 -7.42 31.30 10.24
N CYS A 287 -6.22 31.34 9.66
CA CYS A 287 -5.47 30.13 9.29
C CYS A 287 -5.00 29.33 10.52
N ALA A 288 -4.66 30.01 11.61
CA ALA A 288 -4.26 29.39 12.87
C ALA A 288 -5.46 28.78 13.63
N GLY A 289 -6.63 29.42 13.58
CA GLY A 289 -7.86 28.97 14.26
C GLY A 289 -8.44 27.65 13.71
N MET A 290 -8.15 27.29 12.46
CA MET A 290 -8.62 26.04 11.85
C MET A 290 -7.84 24.78 12.28
N ARG A 291 -6.99 24.86 13.31
CA ARG A 291 -6.22 23.72 13.85
C ARG A 291 -6.74 23.14 15.17
N LEU A 292 -7.83 23.64 15.76
CA LEU A 292 -8.23 23.23 17.12
C LEU A 292 -9.75 23.08 17.32
N GLU A 293 -10.24 21.87 17.09
CA GLU A 293 -11.20 21.16 17.95
C GLU A 293 -10.59 19.76 18.12
N GLU A 294 -10.20 19.18 19.26
CA GLU A 294 -10.30 19.44 20.71
C GLU A 294 -9.02 18.88 21.40
N GLY A 295 -8.68 19.35 22.60
CA GLY A 295 -7.82 18.61 23.56
C GLY A 295 -6.47 19.24 23.98
N THR A 296 -6.52 20.11 25.00
CA THR A 296 -5.49 20.64 25.95
C THR A 296 -4.17 19.83 26.19
N PRO A 297 -3.12 20.42 26.83
CA PRO A 297 -2.28 21.56 26.41
C PRO A 297 -0.78 21.20 26.42
N ALA A 298 -0.06 21.43 25.33
CA ALA A 298 1.40 21.63 25.38
C ALA A 298 1.87 22.33 24.10
N SER A 299 2.39 23.55 24.26
CA SER A 299 3.11 24.36 23.26
C SER A 299 2.43 24.47 21.88
N THR A 300 1.52 25.43 21.74
CA THR A 300 0.81 25.72 20.50
C THR A 300 1.73 26.37 19.46
N PRO A 301 1.63 26.01 18.16
CA PRO A 301 2.38 26.65 17.05
C PRO A 301 2.15 28.17 16.88
N GLY A 302 1.13 28.73 17.54
CA GLY A 302 0.86 30.17 17.58
C GLY A 302 1.90 30.99 18.33
N GLU A 303 2.59 30.40 19.31
CA GLU A 303 3.74 31.04 19.99
C GLU A 303 4.96 31.12 19.06
N TRP A 304 5.13 30.15 18.15
CA TRP A 304 6.20 30.15 17.15
C TRP A 304 5.99 31.19 16.06
N LEU A 305 4.77 31.32 15.53
CA LEU A 305 4.41 32.38 14.57
C LEU A 305 4.53 33.78 15.20
N SER A 306 4.13 33.94 16.47
CA SER A 306 4.30 35.21 17.21
C SER A 306 5.78 35.53 17.49
N SER A 307 6.62 34.52 17.73
CA SER A 307 8.07 34.67 17.92
C SER A 307 8.81 35.02 16.62
N LEU A 308 8.39 34.45 15.48
CA LEU A 308 8.89 34.80 14.14
C LEU A 308 8.53 36.25 13.74
N MET A 309 7.36 36.72 14.16
CA MET A 309 6.94 38.12 13.99
C MET A 309 7.80 39.07 14.85
N ALA A 310 8.13 38.68 16.09
CA ALA A 310 8.95 39.47 17.00
C ALA A 310 10.44 39.57 16.59
N SER A 311 10.96 38.62 15.79
CA SER A 311 12.32 38.67 15.25
C SER A 311 12.41 39.51 13.98
N SER A 312 11.38 39.51 13.12
CA SER A 312 11.31 40.37 11.93
C SER A 312 11.17 41.87 12.27
N ALA A 313 10.51 42.19 13.39
CA ALA A 313 10.38 43.56 13.89
C ALA A 313 11.68 44.15 14.47
N ARG A 314 12.75 43.35 14.63
CA ARG A 314 14.07 43.82 15.12
C ARG A 314 15.10 44.05 14.02
N ILE A 315 14.75 43.82 12.75
CA ILE A 315 15.64 44.07 11.59
C ILE A 315 15.18 45.34 10.82
N GLY A 316 14.27 46.13 11.40
CA GLY A 316 13.96 47.49 10.97
C GLY A 316 14.88 48.51 11.63
#